data_AF-A0A292YLP9-F1
#
_entry.id   AF-A0A292YLP9-F1
#
_cell.length_a   1.000
_cell.length_b   1.000
_cell.length_c   1.000
_cell.angle_alpha   90.00
_cell.angle_beta   90.00
_cell.angle_gamma   90.00
#
_symmetry.space_group_name_H-M   'P 1'
#
loop_
_entity.id
_entity.type
_entity.pdbx_description
1 polymer ?
#
loop_
_entity_poly.entity_id
_entity_poly.type
_entity_poly.pdbx_seq_one_letter_code
_entity_poly.pdbx_strand_id
1 'polypeptide(L)'
;MKNERGSALPLTSVLLLAGMIVLGGLFGLVETDYRTTLAHIQATKVHYISEAGIYRAIAKLEEDPVWREGFKSVWFGEGSFSVRVETEEKRSGASSTPTPGAVETEKPPVPRYVKIRSEGHIPPHARKTILAVYDTEQRKLARWTE
;
A
#
# COMPACT_ATOMS: atom_id res chain seq x y z
N MET A 1 -31.78 -36.02 57.98
CA MET A 1 -30.58 -35.29 57.51
C MET A 1 -30.49 -35.49 56.01
N LYS A 2 -30.71 -34.45 55.20
CA LYS A 2 -30.73 -34.56 53.72
C LYS A 2 -29.29 -34.69 53.22
N ASN A 3 -29.04 -35.68 52.36
CA ASN A 3 -27.75 -35.92 51.72
C ASN A 3 -27.45 -34.84 50.66
N GLU A 4 -26.97 -33.68 51.08
CA GLU A 4 -26.54 -32.60 50.17
C GLU A 4 -25.15 -32.85 49.56
N ARG A 5 -24.42 -33.86 50.04
CA ARG A 5 -23.05 -34.19 49.57
C ARG A 5 -22.99 -34.66 48.11
N GLY A 6 -24.09 -35.17 47.54
CA GLY A 6 -24.16 -35.58 46.13
C GLY A 6 -24.36 -34.43 45.14
N SER A 7 -24.84 -33.27 45.60
CA SER A 7 -25.16 -32.12 44.73
C SER A 7 -23.97 -31.18 44.48
N ALA A 8 -22.92 -31.26 45.28
CA ALA A 8 -21.75 -30.38 45.15
C ALA A 8 -20.90 -30.72 43.92
N LEU A 9 -20.74 -32.02 43.60
CA LEU A 9 -19.94 -32.49 42.48
C LEU A 9 -20.40 -31.97 41.11
N PRO A 10 -21.69 -32.06 40.71
CA PRO A 10 -22.12 -31.53 39.43
C PRO A 10 -21.99 -30.00 39.37
N LEU A 11 -22.22 -29.30 40.48
CA LEU A 11 -22.09 -27.83 40.54
C LEU A 11 -20.63 -27.39 40.31
N THR A 12 -19.67 -28.03 40.98
CA THR A 12 -18.25 -27.73 40.77
C THR A 12 -17.80 -28.05 39.34
N SER A 13 -18.31 -29.14 38.75
CA SER A 13 -18.00 -29.49 37.36
C SER A 13 -18.54 -28.46 36.37
N VAL A 14 -19.75 -27.96 36.57
CA VAL A 14 -20.33 -26.90 35.73
C VAL A 14 -19.55 -25.60 35.88
N LEU A 15 -19.16 -25.23 37.10
CA LEU A 15 -18.37 -24.03 37.35
C LEU A 15 -16.97 -24.12 36.71
N LEU A 16 -16.32 -25.28 36.80
CA LEU A 16 -15.03 -25.51 36.13
C LEU A 16 -15.18 -25.46 34.61
N LEU A 17 -16.23 -26.07 34.05
CA LEU A 17 -16.51 -26.01 32.61
C LEU A 17 -16.74 -24.57 32.15
N ALA A 18 -17.59 -23.82 32.88
CA ALA A 18 -17.84 -22.42 32.59
C ALA A 18 -16.56 -21.58 32.67
N GLY A 19 -15.73 -21.81 33.69
CA GLY A 19 -14.43 -21.17 33.84
C GLY A 19 -13.49 -21.46 32.67
N MET A 20 -13.42 -22.71 32.22
CA MET A 20 -12.60 -23.10 31.06
C MET A 20 -13.10 -22.47 29.75
N ILE A 21 -14.42 -22.37 29.56
CA ILE A 21 -15.01 -21.71 28.39
C ILE A 21 -14.65 -20.22 28.37
N VAL A 22 -14.80 -19.52 29.50
CA VAL A 22 -14.45 -18.10 29.62
C VAL A 22 -12.95 -17.90 29.38
N LEU A 23 -12.11 -18.72 30.01
CA LEU A 23 -10.66 -18.64 29.84
C LEU A 23 -10.25 -18.88 28.38
N GLY A 24 -10.80 -19.92 27.73
CA GLY A 24 -10.57 -20.21 26.33
C GLY A 24 -11.01 -19.07 25.40
N GLY A 25 -12.15 -18.44 25.69
CA GLY A 25 -12.62 -17.26 24.97
C GLY A 25 -11.68 -16.07 25.09
N LEU A 26 -11.18 -15.78 26.29
CA LEU A 26 -10.22 -14.69 26.52
C LEU A 26 -8.90 -14.92 25.79
N PHE A 27 -8.35 -16.14 25.85
CA PHE A 27 -7.15 -16.49 25.09
C PHE A 27 -7.35 -16.34 23.57
N GLY A 28 -8.51 -16.74 23.05
CA GLY A 28 -8.86 -16.58 21.64
C GLY A 28 -8.92 -15.12 21.20
N LEU A 29 -9.46 -14.23 22.04
CA LEU A 29 -9.49 -12.79 21.78
C LEU A 29 -8.09 -12.19 21.75
N VAL A 30 -7.24 -12.49 22.74
CA VAL A 30 -5.86 -11.98 22.80
C VAL A 30 -5.04 -12.42 21.60
N GLU A 31 -5.16 -13.68 21.18
CA GLU A 31 -4.47 -14.19 20.00
C GLU A 31 -4.95 -13.48 18.72
N THR A 32 -6.25 -13.19 18.63
CA THR A 32 -6.82 -12.47 17.49
C THR A 32 -6.33 -11.02 17.45
N ASP A 33 -6.34 -10.33 18.59
CA ASP A 33 -5.85 -8.95 18.72
C ASP A 33 -4.36 -8.85 18.40
N TYR A 34 -3.57 -9.84 18.83
CA TYR A 34 -2.16 -9.91 18.50
C TYR A 34 -1.93 -10.03 16.99
N ARG A 35 -2.64 -10.95 16.32
CA ARG A 35 -2.52 -11.16 14.86
C ARG A 35 -2.96 -9.94 14.06
N THR A 36 -4.06 -9.32 14.45
CA THR A 36 -4.58 -8.11 13.78
C THR A 36 -3.62 -6.95 13.96
N THR A 37 -3.04 -6.77 15.15
CA THR A 37 -2.02 -5.75 15.42
C THR A 37 -0.78 -5.97 14.56
N LEU A 38 -0.27 -7.20 14.47
CA LEU A 38 0.87 -7.52 13.61
C LEU A 38 0.59 -7.24 12.12
N ALA A 39 -0.59 -7.64 11.63
CA ALA A 39 -0.99 -7.37 10.25
C ALA A 39 -1.09 -5.87 9.99
N HIS A 40 -1.62 -5.09 10.94
CA HIS A 40 -1.69 -3.64 10.84
C HIS A 40 -0.31 -2.99 10.81
N ILE A 41 0.60 -3.39 11.70
CA ILE A 41 1.98 -2.89 11.70
C ILE A 41 2.66 -3.18 10.35
N GLN A 42 2.52 -4.40 9.82
CA GLN A 42 3.09 -4.76 8.52
C GLN A 42 2.47 -3.94 7.38
N ALA A 43 1.15 -3.77 7.36
CA ALA A 43 0.46 -2.97 6.35
C ALA A 43 0.95 -1.51 6.36
N THR A 44 1.08 -0.91 7.55
CA THR A 44 1.61 0.45 7.73
C THR A 44 3.06 0.57 7.27
N LYS A 45 3.91 -0.40 7.61
CA LYS A 45 5.32 -0.41 7.14
C LYS A 45 5.41 -0.46 5.62
N VAL A 46 4.67 -1.35 4.97
CA VAL A 46 4.70 -1.45 3.50
C VAL A 46 4.13 -0.20 2.86
N HIS A 47 3.09 0.40 3.44
CA HIS A 47 2.54 1.67 2.98
C HIS A 47 3.63 2.76 2.93
N TYR A 48 4.39 2.97 4.01
CA TYR A 48 5.49 3.94 4.02
C TYR A 48 6.62 3.63 3.02
N ILE A 49 6.91 2.34 2.78
CA ILE A 49 7.87 1.94 1.75
C ILE A 49 7.37 2.33 0.34
N SER A 50 6.08 2.14 0.07
CA SER A 50 5.46 2.58 -1.19
C SER A 50 5.47 4.10 -1.32
N GLU A 51 5.21 4.84 -0.23
CA GLU A 51 5.30 6.31 -0.25
C GLU A 51 6.71 6.79 -0.58
N ALA A 52 7.73 6.17 0.02
CA ALA A 52 9.13 6.49 -0.27
C ALA A 52 9.46 6.31 -1.77
N GLY A 53 8.86 5.31 -2.42
CA GLY A 53 8.96 5.12 -3.86
C GLY A 53 8.34 6.27 -4.66
N ILE A 54 7.16 6.76 -4.26
CA ILE A 54 6.53 7.94 -4.87
C ILE A 54 7.42 9.18 -4.73
N TYR A 55 7.89 9.49 -3.51
CA TYR A 55 8.75 10.64 -3.28
C TYR A 55 10.05 10.59 -4.07
N ARG A 56 10.67 9.41 -4.15
CA ARG A 56 11.90 9.24 -4.95
C ARG A 56 11.64 9.43 -6.45
N ALA A 57 10.49 9.01 -6.94
CA ALA A 57 10.10 9.22 -8.33
C ALA A 57 9.80 10.69 -8.63
N ILE A 58 9.15 11.40 -7.70
CA ILE A 58 8.93 12.85 -7.81
C ILE A 58 10.26 13.58 -7.87
N ALA A 59 11.21 13.27 -6.98
CA ALA A 59 12.55 13.87 -7.01
C ALA A 59 13.24 13.66 -8.37
N LYS A 60 13.09 12.48 -8.99
CA LYS A 60 13.60 12.22 -10.34
C LYS A 60 12.87 13.03 -11.42
N LEU A 61 11.56 13.21 -11.30
CA LEU A 61 10.77 14.02 -12.23
C LEU A 61 11.05 15.53 -12.09
N GLU A 62 11.50 15.98 -10.93
CA GLU A 62 11.95 17.37 -10.71
C GLU A 62 13.31 17.64 -11.37
N GLU A 63 14.21 16.66 -11.34
CA GLU A 63 15.51 16.69 -12.04
C GLU A 63 15.32 16.56 -13.57
N ASP A 64 14.52 15.59 -13.99
CA ASP A 64 14.23 15.29 -15.39
C ASP A 64 12.72 15.08 -15.62
N PRO A 65 12.00 16.12 -16.10
CA PRO A 65 10.56 16.04 -16.35
C PRO A 65 10.13 15.01 -17.39
N VAL A 66 11.04 14.55 -18.27
CA VAL A 66 10.76 13.52 -19.27
C VAL A 66 11.13 12.11 -18.81
N TRP A 67 11.66 11.95 -17.61
CA TRP A 67 12.06 10.65 -17.06
C TRP A 67 10.88 9.69 -16.88
N ARG A 68 10.92 8.50 -17.48
CA ARG A 68 9.84 7.48 -17.40
C ARG A 68 10.32 6.07 -17.05
N GLU A 69 11.61 5.88 -16.77
CA GLU A 69 12.20 4.54 -16.57
C GLU A 69 11.63 3.83 -15.33
N GLY A 70 11.28 4.59 -14.29
CA GLY A 70 10.82 4.04 -13.02
C GLY A 70 11.94 3.39 -12.20
N PHE A 71 11.55 2.60 -11.20
CA PHE A 71 12.49 1.89 -10.32
C PHE A 71 12.09 0.41 -10.23
N LYS A 72 13.09 -0.48 -10.19
CA LYS A 72 12.87 -1.93 -10.04
C LYS A 72 13.51 -2.41 -8.75
N SER A 73 12.67 -2.88 -7.80
CA SER A 73 13.09 -3.53 -6.55
C SER A 73 14.23 -2.82 -5.80
N VAL A 74 14.06 -1.53 -5.54
CA VAL A 74 15.04 -0.74 -4.78
C VAL A 74 14.84 -1.00 -3.29
N TRP A 75 15.93 -1.37 -2.60
CA TRP A 75 15.89 -1.65 -1.17
C TRP A 75 15.70 -0.37 -0.34
N PHE A 76 14.82 -0.43 0.66
CA PHE A 76 14.52 0.68 1.56
C PHE A 76 14.04 0.13 2.92
N GLY A 77 14.84 0.35 3.96
CA GLY A 77 14.55 -0.15 5.30
C GLY A 77 14.51 -1.68 5.35
N GLU A 78 13.35 -2.22 5.74
CA GLU A 78 13.08 -3.66 5.89
C GLU A 78 12.55 -4.34 4.61
N GLY A 79 12.34 -3.58 3.54
CA GLY A 79 11.74 -4.10 2.31
C GLY A 79 12.29 -3.44 1.04
N SER A 80 11.55 -3.58 -0.05
CA SER A 80 11.87 -2.95 -1.32
C SER A 80 10.64 -2.31 -1.95
N PHE A 81 10.86 -1.34 -2.84
CA PHE A 81 9.81 -0.79 -3.67
C PHE A 81 10.17 -0.86 -5.15
N SER A 82 9.13 -0.89 -5.99
CA SER A 82 9.24 -0.68 -7.43
C SER A 82 8.33 0.48 -7.82
N VAL A 83 8.72 1.24 -8.84
CA VAL A 83 7.94 2.37 -9.35
C VAL A 83 7.78 2.24 -10.85
N ARG A 84 6.57 2.52 -11.34
CA ARG A 84 6.27 2.71 -12.76
C ARG A 84 5.68 4.10 -12.96
N VAL A 85 6.11 4.75 -14.04
CA VAL A 85 5.70 6.11 -14.39
C VAL A 85 4.96 6.06 -15.73
N GLU A 86 3.71 6.50 -15.74
CA GLU A 86 2.83 6.48 -16.90
C GLU A 86 2.35 7.89 -17.21
N THR A 87 2.30 8.25 -18.49
CA THR A 87 1.78 9.55 -18.94
C THR A 87 0.26 9.48 -19.06
N GLU A 88 -0.48 10.43 -18.49
CA GLU A 88 -1.86 10.66 -18.90
C GLU A 88 -1.86 11.53 -20.15
N GLU A 89 -1.77 10.89 -21.32
CA GLU A 89 -2.17 11.55 -22.55
C GLU A 89 -3.69 11.68 -22.50
N LYS A 90 -4.16 12.88 -22.14
CA LYS A 90 -5.54 13.25 -22.40
C LYS A 90 -5.72 13.02 -23.90
N ARG A 91 -6.52 12.01 -24.26
CA ARG A 91 -6.93 11.68 -25.63
C ARG A 91 -7.76 12.86 -26.17
N SER A 92 -7.11 14.00 -26.38
CA SER A 92 -7.67 15.10 -27.15
C SER A 92 -7.69 14.60 -28.57
N GLY A 93 -8.88 14.23 -29.05
CA GLY A 93 -9.14 14.01 -30.45
C GLY A 93 -8.83 15.29 -31.22
N ALA A 94 -7.58 15.46 -31.61
CA ALA A 94 -7.16 16.38 -32.64
C ALA A 94 -6.40 15.54 -33.66
N SER A 95 -7.16 15.05 -34.63
CA SER A 95 -6.61 14.57 -35.88
C SER A 95 -5.92 15.76 -36.56
N SER A 96 -4.65 16.02 -36.22
CA SER A 96 -3.79 16.87 -37.02
C SER A 96 -3.36 16.06 -38.24
N THR A 97 -3.97 16.38 -39.38
CA THR A 97 -3.50 16.00 -40.72
C THR A 97 -2.00 16.24 -40.84
N PRO A 98 -1.20 15.30 -41.34
CA PRO A 98 0.24 15.52 -41.50
C PRO A 98 0.48 16.43 -42.71
N THR A 99 0.94 17.66 -42.47
CA THR A 99 1.60 18.48 -43.49
C THR A 99 2.99 17.89 -43.75
N PRO A 100 3.34 17.47 -44.98
CA PRO A 100 4.67 16.95 -45.28
C PRO A 100 5.65 18.13 -45.41
N GLY A 101 6.49 18.35 -44.40
CA GLY A 101 7.63 19.26 -44.51
C GLY A 101 7.99 20.03 -43.25
N ALA A 102 8.39 19.33 -42.18
CA ALA A 102 9.23 19.90 -41.12
C ALA A 102 9.84 18.75 -40.32
N VAL A 103 11.09 18.37 -40.64
CA VAL A 103 11.90 17.57 -39.73
C VAL A 103 12.55 18.55 -38.76
N GLU A 104 11.75 19.09 -37.84
CA GLU A 104 12.29 19.65 -36.60
C GLU A 104 12.40 18.51 -35.61
N THR A 105 13.57 18.39 -34.98
CA THR A 105 13.82 17.47 -33.88
C THR A 105 13.05 17.98 -32.66
N GLU A 106 11.72 17.85 -32.70
CA GLU A 106 10.82 18.35 -31.68
C GLU A 106 10.99 17.49 -30.43
N LYS A 107 11.61 18.07 -29.40
CA LYS A 107 11.71 17.48 -28.06
C LYS A 107 10.30 17.00 -27.67
N PRO A 108 10.13 15.74 -27.24
CA PRO A 108 8.79 15.21 -26.95
C PRO A 108 8.08 16.13 -25.95
N PRO A 109 6.79 16.45 -26.17
CA PRO A 109 6.06 17.37 -25.32
C PRO A 109 6.06 16.84 -23.89
N VAL A 110 6.51 17.66 -22.95
CA VAL A 110 6.49 17.31 -21.52
C VAL A 110 5.03 17.20 -21.10
N PRO A 111 4.54 16.01 -20.70
CA PRO A 111 3.16 15.88 -20.29
C PRO A 111 2.96 16.57 -18.95
N ARG A 112 1.89 17.36 -18.86
CA ARG A 112 1.53 18.10 -17.66
C ARG A 112 1.23 17.18 -16.46
N TYR A 113 0.55 16.05 -16.69
CA TYR A 113 0.20 15.11 -15.63
C TYR A 113 0.87 13.75 -15.86
N VAL A 114 1.47 13.25 -14.79
CA VAL A 114 2.17 11.97 -14.78
C VAL A 114 1.62 11.12 -13.64
N LYS A 115 1.21 9.88 -13.96
CA LYS A 115 0.83 8.87 -12.99
C LYS A 115 2.06 8.14 -12.51
N ILE A 116 2.24 8.09 -11.20
CA ILE A 116 3.31 7.37 -10.53
C ILE A 116 2.65 6.25 -9.74
N ARG A 117 2.99 5.01 -10.08
CA ARG A 117 2.57 3.81 -9.35
C ARG A 117 3.75 3.27 -8.57
N SER A 118 3.68 3.27 -7.24
CA SER A 118 4.69 2.61 -6.41
C SER A 118 4.13 1.38 -5.72
N GLU A 119 4.85 0.27 -5.81
CA GLU A 119 4.57 -0.98 -5.12
C GLU A 119 5.68 -1.24 -4.10
N GLY A 120 5.33 -1.18 -2.82
CA GLY A 120 6.19 -1.58 -1.70
C GLY A 120 5.97 -3.04 -1.36
N HIS A 121 7.04 -3.69 -0.89
CA HIS A 121 7.08 -5.10 -0.55
C HIS A 121 7.99 -5.34 0.65
N ILE A 122 7.46 -6.00 1.68
CA ILE A 122 8.24 -6.57 2.77
C ILE A 122 8.05 -8.09 2.73
N PRO A 123 9.13 -8.87 2.52
CA PRO A 123 9.05 -10.32 2.56
C PRO A 123 8.50 -10.81 3.92
N PRO A 124 7.70 -11.89 3.95
CA PRO A 124 7.41 -12.79 2.83
C PRO A 124 6.15 -12.43 2.01
N HIS A 125 5.21 -11.66 2.56
CA HIS A 125 3.86 -11.53 1.97
C HIS A 125 3.29 -10.10 1.96
N ALA A 126 3.91 -9.15 2.65
CA ALA A 126 3.30 -7.83 2.81
C ALA A 126 3.58 -6.97 1.57
N ARG A 127 2.52 -6.55 0.87
CA ARG A 127 2.59 -5.72 -0.35
C ARG A 127 1.54 -4.62 -0.32
N LYS A 128 1.87 -3.44 -0.81
CA LYS A 128 0.94 -2.32 -0.96
C LYS A 128 1.30 -1.53 -2.20
N THR A 129 0.31 -1.24 -3.03
CA THR A 129 0.47 -0.33 -4.16
C THR A 129 -0.19 1.00 -3.82
N ILE A 130 0.49 2.10 -4.15
CA ILE A 130 -0.03 3.47 -4.05
C ILE A 130 0.08 4.11 -5.44
N LEU A 131 -0.92 4.93 -5.79
CA LEU A 131 -0.99 5.67 -7.04
C LEU A 131 -1.02 7.17 -6.73
N ALA A 132 -0.09 7.91 -7.32
CA ALA A 132 -0.06 9.36 -7.24
C ALA A 132 -0.11 9.97 -8.64
N VAL A 133 -0.74 11.14 -8.77
CA VAL A 133 -0.69 11.96 -9.98
C VAL A 133 0.12 13.21 -9.66
N TYR A 134 1.17 13.43 -10.43
CA TYR A 134 2.08 14.56 -10.29
C TYR A 134 1.88 15.55 -11.45
N ASP A 135 1.68 16.83 -11.13
CA ASP A 135 1.68 17.93 -12.09
C ASP A 135 3.12 18.41 -12.26
N THR A 136 3.69 18.20 -13.45
CA THR A 136 5.08 18.53 -13.80
C THR A 136 5.30 20.03 -14.00
N GLU A 137 4.25 20.78 -14.38
CA GLU A 137 4.33 22.24 -14.56
C GLU A 137 4.32 22.94 -13.21
N GLN A 138 3.39 22.54 -12.34
CA GLN A 138 3.24 23.15 -11.01
C GLN A 138 4.21 22.58 -9.97
N ARG A 139 4.88 21.48 -10.30
CA ARG A 139 5.75 20.69 -9.39
C ARG A 139 5.04 20.30 -8.10
N LYS A 140 3.82 19.79 -8.23
CA LYS A 140 2.94 19.46 -7.10
C LYS A 140 2.22 18.15 -7.33
N LEU A 141 1.95 17.44 -6.23
CA LEU A 141 1.05 16.31 -6.20
C LEU A 141 -0.38 16.80 -6.47
N ALA A 142 -0.96 16.38 -7.59
CA ALA A 142 -2.32 16.73 -8.00
C ALA A 142 -3.36 15.79 -7.37
N ARG A 143 -3.01 14.50 -7.20
CA ARG A 143 -3.92 13.50 -6.62
C ARG A 143 -3.14 12.37 -5.95
N TRP A 144 -3.71 11.85 -4.86
CA TRP A 144 -3.21 10.68 -4.14
C TRP A 144 -4.32 9.62 -4.04
N THR A 145 -3.99 8.36 -4.32
CA THR A 145 -4.93 7.23 -4.25
C THR A 145 -4.24 6.04 -3.60
N GLU A 146 -4.86 5.51 -2.54
CA GLU A 146 -4.35 4.41 -1.70
C GLU A 146 -5.08 3.09 -1.93
#